data_AF-A0AAE9DPZ2-F1
#
_entry.id   AF-A0AAE9DPZ2-F1
#
_cell.length_a   1.000
_cell.length_b   1.000
_cell.length_c   1.000
_cell.angle_alpha   90.00
_cell.angle_beta   90.00
_cell.angle_gamma   90.00
#
_symmetry.space_group_name_H-M   'P 1'
#
loop_
_entity.id
_entity.type
_entity.pdbx_description
1 polymer ?
#
loop_
_entity_poly.entity_id
_entity_poly.type
_entity_poly.pdbx_seq_one_letter_code
_entity_poly.pdbx_strand_id
1 'polypeptide(L)'
;MYQTESLVAFKMKGYYTNLKAKILVHVMGTLKLLYEFLDEPLQWCDVRFDNLGLSADYPKRFVLMDGDMVYTKSKLDSLLKGRPCETDDDCKIGDCTARCTANMVCSSRSNGNLEVFCDKLVNKLFANQWSKNNKYLVACRDTGRNITTRLNELRLTWSWNLPDV
;
A
#
# COMPACT_ATOMS: atom_id res chain seq x y z
N MET A 1 -56.10 12.32 -16.84
CA MET A 1 -55.22 11.49 -17.67
C MET A 1 -53.89 11.39 -16.94
N TYR A 2 -53.54 10.22 -16.40
CA TYR A 2 -52.26 10.04 -15.72
C TYR A 2 -51.18 9.78 -16.77
N GLN A 3 -50.11 10.55 -16.73
CA GLN A 3 -48.96 10.42 -17.62
C GLN A 3 -47.80 9.86 -16.80
N THR A 4 -47.25 8.72 -17.21
CA THR A 4 -46.09 8.13 -16.56
C THR A 4 -44.84 8.87 -16.99
N GLU A 5 -44.10 9.39 -16.02
CA GLU A 5 -42.81 10.03 -16.26
C GLU A 5 -41.69 8.98 -16.21
N SER A 6 -40.79 9.00 -17.20
CA SER A 6 -39.66 8.08 -17.26
C SER A 6 -38.56 8.56 -16.31
N LEU A 7 -38.41 7.91 -15.16
CA LEU A 7 -37.34 8.20 -14.21
C LEU A 7 -36.09 7.38 -14.55
N VAL A 8 -34.95 8.06 -14.69
CA VAL A 8 -33.64 7.40 -14.82
C VAL A 8 -33.10 7.09 -13.43
N ALA A 9 -32.87 5.82 -13.12
CA ALA A 9 -32.32 5.41 -11.84
C ALA A 9 -30.88 5.93 -11.65
N PHE A 10 -30.64 6.66 -10.57
CA PHE A 10 -29.31 7.12 -10.20
C PHE A 10 -28.44 5.93 -9.72
N LYS A 11 -27.41 5.57 -10.51
CA LYS A 11 -26.57 4.38 -10.25
C LYS A 11 -25.35 4.69 -9.37
N MET A 12 -25.57 4.98 -8.09
CA MET A 12 -24.51 5.20 -7.07
C MET A 12 -23.39 4.14 -7.09
N LYS A 13 -23.77 2.86 -7.21
CA LYS A 13 -22.83 1.73 -7.17
C LYS A 13 -21.73 1.82 -8.23
N GLY A 14 -22.07 2.27 -9.44
CA GLY A 14 -21.11 2.42 -10.54
C GLY A 14 -20.07 3.51 -10.25
N TYR A 15 -20.51 4.67 -9.77
CA TYR A 15 -19.64 5.78 -9.38
C TYR A 15 -18.66 5.38 -8.27
N TYR A 16 -19.14 4.75 -7.19
CA TYR A 16 -18.26 4.29 -6.11
C TYR A 16 -17.27 3.23 -6.57
N THR A 17 -17.68 2.31 -7.45
CA THR A 17 -16.80 1.27 -7.98
C THR A 17 -15.67 1.88 -8.82
N ASN A 18 -16.02 2.83 -9.69
CA ASN A 18 -15.05 3.58 -10.49
C ASN A 18 -14.11 4.42 -9.63
N LEU A 19 -14.63 5.08 -8.59
CA LEU A 19 -13.82 5.85 -7.65
C LEU A 19 -12.83 4.95 -6.90
N LYS A 20 -13.29 3.81 -6.35
CA LYS A 20 -12.43 2.82 -5.69
C LYS A 20 -11.32 2.32 -6.63
N ALA A 21 -11.66 2.03 -7.88
CA ALA A 21 -10.70 1.59 -8.89
C ALA A 21 -9.64 2.68 -9.16
N LYS A 22 -10.05 3.95 -9.28
CA LYS A 22 -9.11 5.07 -9.42
C LYS A 22 -8.20 5.22 -8.20
N ILE A 23 -8.75 5.16 -6.98
CA ILE A 23 -7.96 5.23 -5.74
C ILE A 23 -6.95 4.08 -5.69
N LEU A 24 -7.36 2.85 -6.04
CA LEU A 24 -6.47 1.69 -6.08
C LEU A 24 -5.27 1.91 -7.00
N VAL A 25 -5.49 2.47 -8.19
CA VAL A 25 -4.41 2.81 -9.12
C VAL A 25 -3.43 3.80 -8.48
N HIS A 26 -3.92 4.82 -7.77
CA HIS A 26 -3.04 5.80 -7.11
C HIS A 26 -2.27 5.19 -5.93
N VAL A 27 -2.90 4.32 -5.11
CA VAL A 27 -2.22 3.57 -4.06
C VAL A 27 -1.10 2.72 -4.64
N MET A 28 -1.36 2.02 -5.74
CA MET A 28 -0.37 1.17 -6.40
C MET A 28 0.74 1.97 -7.08
N GLY A 29 0.43 3.16 -7.61
CA GLY A 29 1.44 4.11 -8.11
C GLY A 29 2.37 4.64 -7.03
N THR A 30 1.83 4.98 -5.86
CA THR A 30 2.67 5.34 -4.70
C THR A 30 3.51 4.14 -4.25
N LEU A 31 2.97 2.92 -4.26
CA LEU A 31 3.74 1.72 -3.92
C LEU A 31 4.90 1.47 -4.89
N LYS A 32 4.66 1.63 -6.19
CA LYS A 32 5.69 1.54 -7.25
C LYS A 32 6.81 2.53 -6.96
N LEU A 33 6.50 3.81 -6.72
CA LEU A 33 7.48 4.85 -6.39
C LEU A 33 8.33 4.46 -5.18
N LEU A 34 7.73 4.00 -4.08
CA LEU A 34 8.49 3.60 -2.89
C LEU A 34 9.38 2.39 -3.15
N TYR A 35 8.95 1.48 -4.03
CA TYR A 35 9.70 0.26 -4.36
C TYR A 35 10.87 0.54 -5.31
N GLU A 36 10.68 1.40 -6.32
CA GLU A 36 11.63 1.70 -7.39
C GLU A 36 12.49 2.94 -7.12
N PHE A 37 12.47 3.46 -5.89
CA PHE A 37 13.29 4.60 -5.51
C PHE A 37 14.78 4.30 -5.75
N LEU A 38 15.50 5.30 -6.25
CA LEU A 38 16.78 5.18 -6.96
C LEU A 38 17.79 4.20 -6.34
N ASP A 39 18.31 4.52 -5.15
CA ASP A 39 19.41 3.78 -4.52
C ASP A 39 18.91 2.57 -3.73
N GLU A 40 17.81 2.76 -3.00
CA GLU A 40 17.17 1.70 -2.24
C GLU A 40 15.68 2.01 -1.98
N PRO A 41 14.84 0.97 -1.77
CA PRO A 41 13.42 1.16 -1.55
C PRO A 41 13.12 1.99 -0.30
N LEU A 42 12.22 2.96 -0.45
CA LEU A 42 11.69 3.73 0.67
C LEU A 42 10.72 2.87 1.48
N GLN A 43 10.87 2.93 2.80
CA GLN A 43 10.05 2.25 3.80
C GLN A 43 9.15 3.30 4.44
N TRP A 44 7.84 3.15 4.24
CA TRP A 44 6.88 4.05 4.86
C TRP A 44 6.26 3.38 6.08
N CYS A 45 6.45 4.02 7.23
CA CYS A 45 6.05 3.52 8.53
C CYS A 45 4.84 4.28 9.11
N ASP A 46 4.18 5.15 8.34
CA ASP A 46 2.94 5.80 8.76
C ASP A 46 1.89 5.89 7.65
N VAL A 47 1.46 4.73 7.20
CA VAL A 47 0.55 4.56 6.07
C VAL A 47 -0.89 4.85 6.50
N ARG A 48 -1.43 6.00 6.10
CA ARG A 48 -2.85 6.35 6.27
C ARG A 48 -3.32 7.22 5.11
N PHE A 49 -4.62 7.16 4.80
CA PHE A 49 -5.21 8.02 3.75
C PHE A 49 -5.05 9.50 4.07
N ASP A 50 -5.08 9.87 5.35
CA ASP A 50 -4.96 11.27 5.80
C ASP A 50 -3.58 11.88 5.50
N ASN A 51 -2.56 11.04 5.28
CA ASN A 51 -1.20 11.46 4.91
C ASN A 51 -0.98 11.47 3.39
N LEU A 52 -2.03 11.25 2.58
CA LEU A 52 -1.97 11.19 1.12
C LEU A 52 -2.65 12.38 0.45
N GLY A 53 -1.93 13.02 -0.47
CA GLY A 53 -2.42 14.12 -1.29
C GLY A 53 -2.52 13.74 -2.78
N LEU A 54 -3.43 14.40 -3.50
CA LEU A 54 -3.49 14.34 -4.96
C LEU A 54 -2.76 15.54 -5.56
N SER A 55 -1.98 15.30 -6.62
CA SER A 55 -1.37 16.35 -7.42
C SER A 55 -1.70 16.13 -8.89
N ALA A 56 -1.96 17.23 -9.62
CA ALA A 56 -2.13 17.21 -11.06
C ALA A 56 -0.82 16.85 -11.79
N ASP A 57 0.33 17.17 -11.20
CA ASP A 57 1.66 16.93 -11.77
C ASP A 57 2.07 15.46 -11.71
N TYR A 58 1.45 14.69 -10.81
CA TYR A 58 1.76 13.28 -10.57
C TYR A 58 0.52 12.40 -10.79
N PRO A 59 0.03 12.31 -12.04
CA PRO A 59 -1.15 11.51 -12.35
C PRO A 59 -0.88 10.03 -12.02
N LYS A 60 -1.87 9.37 -11.41
CA LYS A 60 -1.83 7.94 -11.00
C LYS A 60 -0.93 7.61 -9.80
N ARG A 61 -0.51 8.59 -8.99
CA ARG A 61 0.05 8.34 -7.65
C ARG A 61 -0.43 9.38 -6.65
N PHE A 62 -0.50 8.99 -5.38
CA PHE A 62 -0.60 9.97 -4.30
C PHE A 62 0.78 10.52 -3.95
N VAL A 63 0.81 11.78 -3.57
CA VAL A 63 1.97 12.44 -2.94
C VAL A 63 1.86 12.25 -1.43
N LEU A 64 2.98 11.97 -0.76
CA LEU A 64 3.02 11.90 0.70
C LEU A 64 3.00 13.33 1.25
N MET A 65 2.00 13.67 2.06
CA MET A 65 1.91 14.97 2.73
C MET A 65 2.70 14.97 4.04
N ASP A 66 2.81 13.80 4.67
CA ASP A 66 3.61 13.58 5.86
C ASP A 66 4.67 12.51 5.58
N GLY A 67 5.93 12.95 5.64
CA GLY A 67 7.10 12.16 5.30
C GLY A 67 8.03 11.88 6.48
N ASP A 68 7.62 12.23 7.71
CA ASP A 68 8.46 12.11 8.92
C ASP A 68 8.88 10.66 9.22
N MET A 69 8.03 9.71 8.86
CA MET A 69 8.20 8.27 9.02
C MET A 69 8.42 7.56 7.68
N VAL A 70 9.10 8.24 6.75
CA VAL A 70 9.61 7.67 5.51
C VAL A 70 11.13 7.55 5.60
N TYR A 71 11.62 6.33 5.47
CA TYR A 71 13.02 6.00 5.64
C TYR A 71 13.55 5.31 4.40
N THR A 72 14.82 5.47 4.09
CA THR A 72 15.49 4.49 3.22
C THR A 72 15.60 3.15 3.96
N LYS A 73 15.72 2.04 3.24
CA LYS A 73 15.80 0.71 3.86
C LYS A 73 16.98 0.62 4.84
N SER A 74 18.16 1.10 4.47
CA SER A 74 19.35 1.12 5.33
C SER A 74 19.14 1.97 6.58
N LYS A 75 18.50 3.14 6.45
CA LYS A 75 18.19 4.00 7.59
C LYS A 75 17.24 3.33 8.56
N LEU A 76 16.15 2.72 8.07
CA LEU A 76 15.22 2.00 8.94
C LEU A 76 15.90 0.81 9.64
N ASP A 77 16.71 0.05 8.91
CA ASP A 77 17.48 -1.04 9.46
C ASP A 77 18.42 -0.57 10.58
N SER A 78 19.05 0.60 10.44
CA SER A 78 19.90 1.19 11.49
C SER A 78 19.13 1.63 12.73
N LEU A 79 17.84 1.96 12.60
CA LEU A 79 16.97 2.35 13.72
C LEU A 79 16.43 1.15 14.48
N LEU A 80 16.30 0.01 13.80
CA LEU A 80 15.78 -1.23 14.39
C LEU A 80 16.90 -2.14 14.90
N LYS A 81 17.89 -2.48 14.05
CA LYS A 81 18.91 -3.47 14.39
C LYS A 81 19.72 -3.05 15.62
N GLY A 82 19.77 -3.94 16.61
CA GLY A 82 20.55 -3.72 17.83
C GLY A 82 19.84 -2.88 18.90
N ARG A 83 18.63 -2.39 18.63
CA ARG A 83 17.78 -1.77 19.66
C ARG A 83 17.38 -2.83 20.70
N PRO A 84 17.59 -2.60 22.00
CA PRO A 84 17.13 -3.52 23.05
C PRO A 84 15.61 -3.69 23.01
N CYS A 85 15.13 -4.91 23.27
CA CYS A 85 13.71 -5.25 23.32
C CYS A 85 13.46 -6.38 24.30
N GLU A 86 12.23 -6.46 24.82
CA GLU A 86 11.73 -7.62 25.57
C GLU A 86 10.69 -8.39 24.75
N THR A 87 9.94 -7.67 23.91
CA THR A 87 8.87 -8.21 23.07
C THR A 87 8.96 -7.67 21.64
N ASP A 88 8.27 -8.32 20.71
CA ASP A 88 8.17 -7.84 19.32
C ASP A 88 7.55 -6.44 19.21
N ASP A 89 6.73 -6.04 20.19
CA ASP A 89 6.07 -4.73 20.20
C ASP A 89 7.06 -3.59 20.45
N ASP A 90 8.17 -3.85 21.14
CA ASP A 90 9.27 -2.88 21.33
C ASP A 90 10.00 -2.59 20.00
N CYS A 91 9.90 -3.52 19.05
CA CYS A 91 10.52 -3.47 17.73
C CYS A 91 9.61 -2.85 16.65
N LYS A 92 8.74 -1.91 17.06
CA LYS A 92 7.85 -1.17 16.16
C LYS A 92 8.31 0.27 15.98
N ILE A 93 8.23 0.73 14.74
CA ILE A 93 8.29 2.15 14.36
C ILE A 93 7.06 2.37 13.50
N GLY A 94 6.00 2.96 14.08
CA GLY A 94 4.70 3.08 13.44
C GLY A 94 4.19 1.74 12.88
N ASP A 95 3.94 1.68 11.57
CA ASP A 95 3.49 0.50 10.83
C ASP A 95 4.62 -0.49 10.47
N CYS A 96 5.89 -0.11 10.65
CA CYS A 96 7.02 -0.99 10.42
C CYS A 96 7.25 -1.86 11.65
N THR A 97 7.14 -3.17 11.47
CA THR A 97 7.30 -4.16 12.55
C THR A 97 8.57 -4.97 12.36
N ALA A 98 9.27 -5.29 13.43
CA ALA A 98 10.39 -6.21 13.47
C ALA A 98 10.21 -7.23 14.59
N ARG A 99 11.10 -8.21 14.69
CA ARG A 99 11.08 -9.24 15.74
C ARG A 99 12.11 -8.93 16.80
N CYS A 100 11.77 -9.17 18.05
CA CYS A 100 12.73 -9.26 19.12
C CYS A 100 13.44 -10.60 19.06
N THR A 101 14.76 -10.57 18.88
CA THR A 101 15.57 -11.79 18.74
C THR A 101 15.89 -12.41 20.10
N ALA A 102 16.37 -13.65 20.12
CA ALA A 102 16.83 -14.31 21.34
C ALA A 102 17.95 -13.57 22.10
N ASN A 103 18.65 -12.65 21.42
CA ASN A 103 19.67 -11.79 22.02
C ASN A 103 19.09 -10.51 22.64
N MET A 104 17.76 -10.42 22.82
CA MET A 104 17.05 -9.26 23.36
C MET A 104 17.30 -7.97 22.56
N VAL A 105 17.47 -8.12 21.24
CA VAL A 105 17.62 -7.00 20.30
C VAL A 105 16.71 -7.16 19.09
N CYS A 106 16.26 -6.05 18.54
CA CYS A 106 15.39 -6.03 17.37
C CYS A 106 16.11 -6.46 16.09
N SER A 107 15.39 -7.18 15.22
CA SER A 107 15.80 -7.55 13.88
C SER A 107 15.60 -6.40 12.87
N SER A 108 15.94 -6.63 11.60
CA SER A 108 15.38 -5.84 10.49
C SER A 108 13.85 -5.89 10.46
N ARG A 109 13.26 -4.93 9.74
CA ARG A 109 11.83 -4.91 9.41
C ARG A 109 11.39 -6.28 8.85
N SER A 110 10.30 -6.81 9.39
CA SER A 110 9.74 -8.13 9.08
C SER A 110 8.53 -8.06 8.14
N ASN A 111 7.81 -6.94 8.10
CA ASN A 111 6.76 -6.66 7.11
C ASN A 111 7.28 -5.73 6.00
N GLY A 112 6.63 -5.70 4.84
CA GLY A 112 6.93 -4.78 3.75
C GLY A 112 5.82 -3.76 3.51
N ASN A 113 6.10 -2.75 2.68
CA ASN A 113 5.09 -1.75 2.29
C ASN A 113 3.87 -2.39 1.62
N LEU A 114 4.04 -3.49 0.87
CA LEU A 114 2.93 -4.19 0.24
C LEU A 114 1.93 -4.69 1.30
N GLU A 115 2.40 -5.39 2.34
CA GLU A 115 1.48 -5.87 3.39
C GLU A 115 0.78 -4.71 4.11
N VAL A 116 1.53 -3.65 4.45
CA VAL A 116 0.97 -2.48 5.13
C VAL A 116 -0.06 -1.76 4.26
N PHE A 117 0.20 -1.58 2.96
CA PHE A 117 -0.76 -0.97 2.03
C PHE A 117 -2.00 -1.82 1.85
N CYS A 118 -1.82 -3.13 1.73
CA CYS A 118 -2.92 -4.06 1.62
C CYS A 118 -3.83 -3.98 2.85
N ASP A 119 -3.25 -4.00 4.04
CA ASP A 119 -3.98 -3.93 5.30
C ASP A 119 -4.66 -2.56 5.52
N LYS A 120 -3.89 -1.47 5.46
CA LYS A 120 -4.36 -0.16 5.89
C LYS A 120 -5.13 0.61 4.83
N LEU A 121 -4.90 0.34 3.54
CA LEU A 121 -5.52 1.08 2.43
C LEU A 121 -6.46 0.21 1.60
N VAL A 122 -5.94 -0.86 0.98
CA VAL A 122 -6.70 -1.65 0.00
C VAL A 122 -7.84 -2.41 0.67
N ASN A 123 -7.60 -3.05 1.82
CA ASN A 123 -8.62 -3.82 2.52
C ASN A 123 -9.76 -2.93 3.03
N LYS A 124 -9.46 -1.69 3.45
CA LYS A 124 -10.49 -0.70 3.82
C LYS A 124 -11.38 -0.30 2.63
N LEU A 125 -10.82 -0.23 1.43
CA LEU A 125 -11.57 0.12 0.23
C LEU A 125 -12.40 -1.04 -0.32
N PHE A 126 -11.84 -2.25 -0.34
CA PHE A 126 -12.42 -3.38 -1.07
C PHE A 126 -13.02 -4.45 -0.19
N ALA A 127 -12.69 -4.54 1.10
CA ALA A 127 -13.16 -5.60 2.01
C ALA A 127 -13.21 -6.97 1.29
N ASN A 128 -14.30 -7.72 1.37
CA ASN A 128 -14.41 -9.01 0.69
C ASN A 128 -14.74 -8.91 -0.82
N GLN A 129 -14.92 -7.71 -1.37
CA GLN A 129 -15.28 -7.47 -2.77
C GLN A 129 -14.02 -7.29 -3.63
N TRP A 130 -13.51 -8.39 -4.16
CA TRP A 130 -12.36 -8.37 -5.07
C TRP A 130 -12.53 -9.35 -6.23
N SER A 131 -11.72 -9.16 -7.26
CA SER A 131 -11.71 -10.03 -8.45
C SER A 131 -10.33 -10.61 -8.66
N LYS A 132 -10.26 -11.90 -8.99
CA LYS A 132 -9.03 -12.59 -9.40
C LYS A 132 -8.41 -12.01 -10.69
N ASN A 133 -9.20 -11.27 -11.46
CA ASN A 133 -8.73 -10.60 -12.68
C ASN A 133 -7.97 -9.30 -12.38
N ASN A 134 -8.17 -8.71 -11.20
CA ASN A 134 -7.45 -7.50 -10.79
C ASN A 134 -6.16 -7.90 -10.06
N LYS A 135 -5.03 -7.80 -10.77
CA LYS A 135 -3.71 -8.19 -10.25
C LYS A 135 -3.28 -7.43 -9.00
N TYR A 136 -3.69 -6.16 -8.85
CA TYR A 136 -3.43 -5.38 -7.64
C TYR A 136 -4.15 -5.95 -6.41
N LEU A 137 -5.43 -6.32 -6.57
CA LEU A 137 -6.20 -6.92 -5.48
C LEU A 137 -5.74 -8.35 -5.17
N VAL A 138 -5.36 -9.13 -6.20
CA VAL A 138 -4.76 -10.46 -6.01
C VAL A 138 -3.50 -10.36 -5.16
N ALA A 139 -2.64 -9.38 -5.43
CA ALA A 139 -1.43 -9.19 -4.66
C ALA A 139 -1.69 -8.90 -3.18
N CYS A 140 -2.86 -8.37 -2.81
CA CYS A 140 -3.24 -8.16 -1.40
C CYS A 140 -3.98 -9.33 -0.75
N ARG A 141 -4.63 -10.18 -1.55
CA ARG A 141 -5.51 -11.25 -1.04
C ARG A 141 -4.85 -12.62 -1.00
N ASP A 142 -3.86 -12.83 -1.87
CA ASP A 142 -3.21 -14.13 -2.02
C ASP A 142 -2.03 -14.30 -1.07
N THR A 143 -2.29 -14.21 0.24
CA THR A 143 -1.26 -14.27 1.28
C THR A 143 -0.68 -15.68 1.49
N GLY A 144 -1.27 -16.71 0.87
CA GLY A 144 -0.73 -18.07 0.88
C GLY A 144 0.50 -18.24 -0.02
N ARG A 145 0.74 -17.32 -0.97
CA ARG A 145 1.94 -17.31 -1.81
C ARG A 145 3.06 -16.46 -1.21
N ASN A 146 4.29 -16.83 -1.54
CA ASN A 146 5.48 -16.11 -1.15
C ASN A 146 5.41 -14.63 -1.59
N ILE A 147 5.81 -13.71 -0.70
CA ILE A 147 5.79 -12.26 -0.93
C ILE A 147 6.59 -11.85 -2.18
N THR A 148 7.71 -12.51 -2.44
CA THR A 148 8.56 -12.24 -3.62
C THR A 148 7.81 -12.55 -4.92
N THR A 149 7.06 -13.64 -4.97
CA THR A 149 6.24 -13.99 -6.14
C THR A 149 5.16 -12.94 -6.38
N ARG A 150 4.47 -12.51 -5.33
CA ARG A 150 3.43 -11.46 -5.40
C ARG A 150 4.01 -10.13 -5.88
N LEU A 151 5.17 -9.74 -5.38
CA LEU A 151 5.88 -8.53 -5.80
C LEU A 151 6.32 -8.60 -7.25
N ASN A 152 6.84 -9.74 -7.73
CA ASN A 152 7.24 -9.89 -9.13
C ASN A 152 6.04 -9.74 -10.10
N GLU A 153 4.88 -10.33 -9.76
CA GLU A 153 3.65 -10.14 -10.55
C GLU A 153 3.16 -8.68 -10.53
N LEU A 154 3.27 -8.01 -9.38
CA LEU A 154 2.95 -6.59 -9.25
C LEU A 154 3.87 -5.73 -10.12
N ARG A 155 5.18 -5.99 -10.10
CA ARG A 155 6.16 -5.26 -10.92
C ARG A 155 5.81 -5.34 -12.40
N LEU A 156 5.52 -6.55 -12.90
CA LEU A 156 5.04 -6.72 -14.27
C LEU A 156 3.79 -5.87 -14.51
N THR A 157 2.81 -5.93 -13.61
CA THR A 157 1.57 -5.14 -13.73
C THR A 157 1.85 -3.63 -13.73
N TRP A 158 2.79 -3.15 -12.93
CA TRP A 158 3.20 -1.75 -12.89
C TRP A 158 3.82 -1.31 -14.21
N SER A 159 4.73 -2.08 -14.78
CA SER A 159 5.39 -1.77 -16.06
C SER A 159 4.39 -1.58 -17.22
N TRP A 160 3.26 -2.28 -17.20
CA TRP A 160 2.24 -2.16 -18.26
C TRP A 160 1.24 -1.01 -18.04
N ASN A 161 0.98 -0.60 -16.79
CA ASN A 161 -0.21 0.21 -16.47
C ASN A 161 0.10 1.57 -15.83
N LEU A 162 1.29 1.72 -15.26
CA LEU A 162 1.71 2.91 -14.52
C LEU A 162 2.92 3.55 -15.20
N PRO A 163 2.94 4.90 -15.32
CA PRO A 163 4.10 5.60 -15.85
C PRO A 163 5.34 5.29 -15.02
N ASP A 164 6.51 5.46 -15.62
CA ASP A 164 7.77 5.39 -14.90
C ASP A 164 7.87 6.53 -13.89
N VAL A 165 8.64 6.24 -12.85
CA VAL A 165 8.64 6.99 -11.58
C VAL A 165 9.43 8.27 -11.69
#